data_AF-A0A7V7DEY6-F1
#
_entry.id   AF-A0A7V7DEY6-F1
#
_cell.length_a   1.000
_cell.length_b   1.000
_cell.length_c   1.000
_cell.angle_alpha   90.00
_cell.angle_beta   90.00
_cell.angle_gamma   90.00
#
_symmetry.space_group_name_H-M   'P 1'
#
loop_
_entity.id
_entity.type
_entity.pdbx_description
1 polymer ?
#
loop_
_entity_poly.entity_id
_entity_poly.type
_entity_poly.pdbx_seq_one_letter_code
_entity_poly.pdbx_strand_id
1 'polypeptide(L)' 'MNDRSDFEVVSDIREIKSRLGADLVILTHHYQRKEIVDLGDYRGDSFDLSHKAAAN' A
#
# COMPACT_ATOMS: atom_id res chain seq x y z
N MET A 1 -24.59 5.16 -2.14
CA MET A 1 -23.27 5.78 -2.37
C MET A 1 -22.42 5.47 -1.16
N ASN A 2 -21.23 4.89 -1.36
CA ASN A 2 -20.32 4.60 -0.26
C ASN A 2 -19.65 5.93 0.16
N ASP A 3 -20.31 6.67 1.05
CA ASP A 3 -19.88 7.97 1.56
C ASP A 3 -18.89 7.78 2.72
N ARG A 4 -17.73 7.22 2.40
CA ARG A 4 -16.61 7.18 3.35
C ARG A 4 -15.63 8.27 2.97
N SER A 5 -15.24 9.07 3.94
CA SER A 5 -14.22 10.10 3.74
C SER A 5 -12.87 9.45 3.45
N ASP A 6 -12.01 10.13 2.68
CA ASP A 6 -10.65 9.66 2.41
C ASP A 6 -9.86 9.41 3.71
N PHE A 7 -10.13 10.21 4.75
CA PHE A 7 -9.53 10.05 6.07
C PHE A 7 -9.91 8.71 6.72
N GLU A 8 -11.19 8.36 6.71
CA GLU A 8 -11.66 7.08 7.27
C GLU A 8 -11.06 5.90 6.50
N VAL A 9 -11.02 5.97 5.16
CA VAL A 9 -10.44 4.90 4.34
C VAL A 9 -8.93 4.73 4.64
N VAL A 10 -8.19 5.84 4.75
CA VAL A 10 -6.76 5.80 5.09
C VAL A 10 -6.53 5.25 6.50
N SER A 11 -7.39 5.61 7.46
CA SER A 11 -7.32 5.10 8.83
C SER A 11 -7.54 3.58 8.88
N ASP A 12 -8.58 3.09 8.21
CA ASP A 12 -8.90 1.66 8.13
C ASP A 12 -7.74 0.86 7.51
N ILE A 13 -7.16 1.37 6.42
CA ILE A 13 -6.03 0.70 5.75
C ILE A 13 -4.83 0.59 6.70
N ARG A 14 -4.53 1.64 7.46
CA ARG A 14 -3.42 1.63 8.44
C ARG A 14 -3.69 0.66 9.59
N GLU A 15 -4.91 0.60 10.09
CA GLU A 15 -5.29 -0.35 11.14
C GLU A 15 -5.14 -1.80 10.65
N ILE A 16 -5.65 -2.10 9.45
CA ILE A 16 -5.53 -3.44 8.84
C ILE A 16 -4.06 -3.80 8.61
N LYS A 17 -3.27 -2.86 8.09
CA LYS A 17 -1.83 -3.06 7.87
C LYS A 17 -1.09 -3.35 9.17
N SER A 18 -1.41 -2.63 10.25
CA SER A 18 -0.86 -2.88 11.58
C SER A 18 -1.25 -4.27 12.11
N ARG A 19 -2.51 -4.67 11.93
CA ARG A 19 -3.02 -5.98 12.37
C ARG A 19 -2.38 -7.15 11.62
N LEU A 20 -2.16 -7.00 10.32
CA LEU A 20 -1.54 -8.03 9.48
C LEU A 20 -0.01 -8.05 9.64
N GLY A 21 0.62 -6.92 9.95
CA GLY A 21 2.04 -6.85 10.25
C GLY A 21 2.88 -7.47 9.14
N ALA A 22 3.64 -8.52 9.47
CA ALA A 22 4.52 -9.21 8.54
C ALA A 22 3.78 -10.06 7.49
N ASP A 23 2.48 -10.33 7.67
CA ASP A 23 1.69 -11.13 6.72
C ASP A 23 1.19 -10.30 5.52
N LEU A 24 1.45 -8.99 5.49
CA LEU A 24 1.05 -8.10 4.41
C LEU A 24 2.23 -7.27 3.91
N VAL A 25 2.41 -7.26 2.58
CA VAL A 25 3.26 -6.30 1.88
C VAL A 25 2.44 -5.54 0.85
N ILE A 26 2.56 -4.21 0.85
CA ILE A 26 1.89 -3.32 -0.12
C ILE A 26 2.94 -2.75 -1.08
N LEU A 27 2.87 -3.16 -2.35
CA LEU A 27 3.74 -2.68 -3.42
C LEU A 27 3.05 -1.55 -4.20
N THR A 28 3.73 -0.42 -4.39
CA THR A 28 3.17 0.76 -5.07
C THR A 28 3.97 1.14 -6.30
N HIS A 29 3.27 1.27 -7.44
CA HIS A 29 3.91 1.69 -8.69
C HIS A 29 4.10 3.21 -8.74
N HIS A 30 5.11 3.68 -9.47
CA HIS A 30 5.42 5.11 -9.62
C HIS A 30 4.28 5.99 -10.12
N TYR A 31 3.30 5.41 -10.79
CA TYR A 31 2.17 6.11 -11.40
C TYR A 31 0.91 6.16 -10.51
N GLN A 32 1.00 5.68 -9.28
CA GLN A 32 -0.09 5.82 -8.31
C GLN A 32 -0.14 7.22 -7.72
N ARG A 33 -1.32 7.62 -7.25
CA ARG A 33 -1.49 8.89 -6.53
C ARG A 33 -0.67 8.90 -5.25
N LYS A 34 -0.25 10.08 -4.82
CA LYS A 34 0.61 10.24 -3.64
C LYS A 34 0.00 9.59 -2.40
N GLU A 35 -1.30 9.77 -2.18
CA GLU A 35 -2.02 9.20 -1.03
C GLU A 35 -2.00 7.65 -1.01
N ILE A 36 -1.88 7.01 -2.18
CA ILE A 36 -1.75 5.54 -2.29
C ILE A 36 -0.30 5.10 -2.07
N VAL A 37 0.66 5.83 -2.66
CA VAL A 37 2.09 5.56 -2.49
C VAL A 37 2.50 5.65 -1.02
N ASP A 38 1.97 6.63 -0.29
CA ASP A 38 2.25 6.84 1.14
C ASP A 38 1.74 5.69 2.05
N LEU A 39 0.89 4.79 1.53
CA LEU A 39 0.40 3.58 2.23
C LEU A 39 1.25 2.34 1.92
N GLY A 40 2.09 2.39 0.88
CA GLY A 40 2.95 1.29 0.44
C GLY A 40 4.13 1.02 1.38
N ASP A 41 4.62 -0.21 1.37
CA ASP A 41 5.88 -0.61 1.99
C ASP A 41 7.06 -0.37 1.03
N TYR A 42 6.82 -0.61 -0.26
CA TYR A 42 7.80 -0.39 -1.30
C TYR A 42 7.19 0.41 -2.46
N ARG A 43 8.05 1.20 -3.09
CA ARG A 43 7.76 1.93 -4.32
C ARG A 43 8.79 1.55 -5.39
N GLY A 44 8.34 1.33 -6.61
CA GLY A 44 9.20 0.92 -7.73
C GLY A 44 8.51 0.95 -9.10
N ASP A 45 9.30 0.65 -10.13
CA ASP A 45 8.79 0.26 -11.44
C ASP A 45 8.44 -1.25 -11.47
N SER A 46 7.98 -1.76 -12.62
CA SER A 46 7.60 -3.17 -12.73
C SER A 46 8.74 -4.13 -12.39
N PHE A 47 9.97 -3.85 -12.79
CA PHE A 47 11.10 -4.76 -12.57
C PHE A 47 11.51 -4.80 -11.10
N ASP A 48 11.67 -3.62 -10.49
CA ASP A 48 12.03 -3.49 -9.08
C ASP A 48 10.95 -4.09 -8.16
N LEU A 49 9.66 -3.85 -8.46
CA LEU A 49 8.57 -4.44 -7.69
C LEU A 49 8.51 -5.96 -7.82
N SER A 50 8.76 -6.52 -9.01
CA SER A 50 8.83 -7.99 -9.17
C SER A 50 9.99 -8.59 -8.38
N HIS A 51 11.16 -7.93 -8.36
CA HIS A 51 12.29 -8.40 -7.59
C HIS A 51 12.01 -8.37 -6.08
N LYS A 52 11.42 -7.29 -5.58
CA LYS A 52 11.00 -7.17 -4.18
C LYS A 52 9.94 -8.21 -3.83
N ALA A 53 8.94 -8.44 -4.70
CA ALA A 53 7.91 -9.45 -4.46
C ALA A 53 8.48 -10.87 -4.33
N ALA A 54 9.57 -11.18 -5.04
CA ALA A 54 10.23 -12.48 -4.95
C ALA A 54 11.17 -12.62 -3.73
N ALA A 55 11.57 -11.50 -3.13
CA ALA A 55 12.52 -11.45 -2.01
C ALA A 55 11.87 -11.23 -0.64
N ASN A 56 10.56 -10.90 -0.60
CA ASN A 56 9.75 -10.86 0.62
C ASN A 56 8.99 -12.17 0.78
#